data_AF-A0A4Y8C826-F1
#
_entry.id   AF-A0A4Y8C826-F1
#
_cell.length_a   1.000
_cell.length_b   1.000
_cell.length_c   1.000
_cell.angle_alpha   90.00
_cell.angle_beta   90.00
_cell.angle_gamma   90.00
#
_symmetry.space_group_name_H-M   'P 1'
#
loop_
_entity.id
_entity.type
_entity.pdbx_description
1 polymer ?
#
loop_
_entity_poly.entity_id
_entity_poly.type
_entity_poly.pdbx_seq_one_letter_code
_entity_poly.pdbx_strand_id
1 'polypeptide(L)'
;MKFFLTIFFITSIFALELDFSVGENGKSLDDNNTVLIFGGIQGDEPGGFHAASLLLSDYNITKGKIIVAPNLAFDSIIKRS
;
A
#
# COMPACT_ATOMS: atom_id res chain seq x y z
N MET A 1 15.94 15.81 28.76
CA MET A 1 16.17 14.95 27.58
C MET A 1 15.68 13.52 27.76
N LYS A 2 16.15 12.75 28.77
CA LYS A 2 15.74 11.34 28.97
C LYS A 2 14.21 11.14 29.05
N PHE A 3 13.51 11.98 29.81
CA PHE A 3 12.05 11.91 29.96
C PHE A 3 11.28 12.16 28.65
N PHE A 4 11.80 13.06 27.81
CA PHE A 4 11.20 13.39 26.51
C PHE A 4 11.38 12.23 25.52
N LEU A 5 12.55 11.57 25.59
CA LEU A 5 12.83 10.37 24.80
C LEU A 5 11.91 9.22 25.21
N THR A 6 11.68 9.01 26.51
CA THR A 6 10.76 7.98 27.01
C THR A 6 9.32 8.18 26.54
N ILE A 7 8.83 9.42 26.56
CA ILE A 7 7.47 9.76 26.06
C ILE A 7 7.34 9.45 24.56
N PHE A 8 8.36 9.79 23.76
CA PHE A 8 8.38 9.49 22.33
C PHE A 8 8.33 7.98 22.02
N PHE A 9 8.95 7.14 22.85
CA PHE A 9 8.86 5.69 22.70
C PHE A 9 7.50 5.11 23.11
N ILE A 10 6.81 5.72 24.08
CA ILE A 10 5.46 5.28 24.50
C ILE A 10 4.43 5.56 23.41
N THR A 11 4.56 6.65 22.65
CA THR A 11 3.62 6.96 21.56
C THR A 11 3.65 5.94 20.43
N SER A 12 4.79 5.28 20.20
CA SER A 12 4.91 4.22 19.18
C SER A 12 4.12 2.95 19.53
N ILE A 13 3.83 2.72 20.82
CA ILE A 13 3.05 1.56 21.28
C ILE A 13 1.58 1.68 20.89
N PHE A 14 1.09 2.91 20.68
CA PHE A 14 -0.29 3.19 20.26
C PHE A 14 -0.42 3.43 18.75
N ALA A 15 0.59 3.08 17.95
CA ALA A 15 0.47 3.16 16.50
C ALA A 15 -0.56 2.15 16.00
N LEU A 16 -1.56 2.64 15.27
CA LEU A 16 -2.55 1.79 14.60
C LEU A 16 -1.87 1.07 13.43
N GLU A 17 -2.09 -0.23 13.31
CA GLU A 17 -1.66 -0.98 12.13
C GLU A 17 -2.46 -0.52 10.90
N LEU A 18 -1.83 -0.52 9.72
CA LEU A 18 -2.54 -0.22 8.49
C LEU A 18 -3.43 -1.41 8.13
N ASP A 19 -4.73 -1.15 7.94
CA ASP A 19 -5.68 -2.19 7.50
C ASP A 19 -5.52 -2.56 6.02
N PHE A 20 -4.61 -1.91 5.29
CA PHE A 20 -4.32 -2.17 3.88
C PHE A 20 -2.84 -2.41 3.64
N SER A 21 -2.54 -3.07 2.53
CA SER A 21 -1.17 -3.37 2.12
C SER A 21 -0.63 -2.33 1.15
N VAL A 22 0.70 -2.11 1.19
CA VAL A 22 1.41 -1.31 0.21
C VAL A 22 2.62 -2.12 -0.27
N GLY A 23 2.72 -2.29 -1.58
CA GLY A 23 3.84 -2.94 -2.24
C GLY A 23 4.51 -2.03 -3.25
N GLU A 24 5.75 -2.37 -3.60
CA GLU A 24 6.50 -1.69 -4.65
C GLU A 24 6.97 -2.72 -5.69
N ASN A 25 6.99 -2.30 -6.96
CA ASN A 25 7.55 -3.09 -8.06
C ASN A 25 8.27 -2.16 -9.05
N GLY A 26 9.27 -2.71 -9.77
CA GLY A 26 10.17 -1.95 -10.63
C GLY A 26 11.31 -1.28 -9.87
N LYS A 27 12.08 -0.49 -10.60
CA LYS A 27 13.23 0.27 -10.06
C LYS A 27 13.22 1.64 -10.70
N SER A 28 13.39 2.67 -9.88
CA SER A 28 13.63 4.03 -10.36
C SER A 28 15.04 4.09 -10.96
N LEU A 29 15.17 3.73 -12.23
CA LEU A 29 16.40 3.87 -13.01
C LEU A 29 16.21 5.05 -13.95
N ASP A 30 17.06 6.06 -13.80
CA ASP A 30 17.34 7.21 -14.68
C ASP A 30 16.16 8.11 -15.14
N ASP A 31 14.91 7.63 -15.15
CA ASP A 31 13.74 8.32 -15.72
C ASP A 31 12.82 9.00 -14.68
N ASN A 32 13.07 8.77 -13.38
CA ASN A 32 12.33 9.30 -12.22
C ASN A 32 10.80 9.13 -12.23
N ASN A 33 10.23 8.32 -13.12
CA ASN A 33 8.78 8.16 -13.18
C ASN A 33 8.31 7.17 -12.12
N THR A 34 7.48 7.68 -11.21
CA THR A 34 6.82 6.87 -10.19
C THR A 34 5.32 6.99 -10.36
N VAL A 35 4.63 5.86 -10.44
CA VAL A 35 3.16 5.80 -10.48
C VAL A 35 2.65 5.23 -9.17
N LEU A 36 1.71 5.94 -8.55
CA LEU A 36 0.96 5.46 -7.40
C LEU A 36 -0.38 4.89 -7.87
N ILE A 37 -0.67 3.65 -7.48
CA ILE A 37 -1.84 2.90 -7.94
C ILE A 37 -2.65 2.46 -6.73
N PHE A 38 -3.94 2.77 -6.75
CA PHE A 38 -4.90 2.34 -5.73
C PHE A 38 -5.90 1.35 -6.33
N GLY A 39 -6.17 0.28 -5.58
CA GLY A 39 -7.25 -0.67 -5.84
C GLY A 39 -8.15 -0.83 -4.62
N GLY A 40 -9.35 -1.37 -4.85
CA GLY A 40 -10.23 -1.76 -3.75
C GLY A 40 -10.72 -0.60 -2.90
N ILE A 41 -11.02 0.55 -3.52
CA ILE A 41 -11.69 1.67 -2.85
C ILE A 41 -13.12 1.26 -2.48
N GLN A 42 -13.79 0.51 -3.36
CA GLN A 42 -15.09 -0.10 -3.11
C GLN A 42 -14.94 -1.63 -3.00
N GLY A 43 -15.63 -2.23 -2.02
CA GLY A 43 -15.43 -3.63 -1.64
C GLY A 43 -16.07 -4.66 -2.55
N ASP A 44 -17.08 -4.25 -3.31
CA ASP A 44 -17.82 -5.07 -4.27
C ASP A 44 -17.33 -4.89 -5.72
N GLU A 45 -16.21 -4.20 -5.92
CA GLU A 45 -15.53 -4.01 -7.22
C GLU A 45 -14.25 -4.85 -7.34
N PRO A 46 -14.35 -6.19 -7.48
CA PRO A 46 -13.19 -7.08 -7.42
C PRO A 46 -12.19 -6.88 -8.55
N GLY A 47 -12.64 -6.36 -9.69
CA GLY A 47 -11.73 -6.05 -10.80
C GLY A 47 -10.62 -5.08 -10.41
N GLY A 48 -10.93 -4.07 -9.60
CA GLY A 48 -9.98 -3.03 -9.21
C GLY A 48 -8.87 -3.54 -8.29
N PHE A 49 -9.23 -4.23 -7.20
CA PHE A 49 -8.22 -4.76 -6.28
C PHE A 49 -7.45 -5.95 -6.87
N HIS A 50 -8.09 -6.83 -7.65
CA HIS A 50 -7.38 -7.94 -8.30
C HIS A 50 -6.35 -7.45 -9.32
N ALA A 51 -6.73 -6.50 -10.20
CA ALA A 51 -5.80 -5.95 -11.18
C ALA A 51 -4.61 -5.27 -10.51
N ALA A 52 -4.84 -4.51 -9.44
CA ALA A 52 -3.78 -3.89 -8.65
C ALA A 52 -2.86 -4.94 -8.00
N SER A 53 -3.39 -6.01 -7.43
CA SER A 53 -2.58 -7.09 -6.86
C SER A 53 -1.68 -7.77 -7.90
N LEU A 54 -2.17 -8.01 -9.11
CA LEU A 54 -1.38 -8.64 -10.18
C LEU A 54 -0.13 -7.82 -10.52
N LEU A 55 -0.22 -6.48 -10.46
CA LEU A 55 0.94 -5.61 -10.71
C LEU A 55 2.09 -5.84 -9.72
N LEU A 56 1.80 -6.38 -8.53
CA LEU A 56 2.80 -6.75 -7.53
C LEU A 56 3.25 -8.21 -7.64
N SER A 57 2.35 -9.14 -7.98
CA SER A 57 2.63 -10.59 -7.96
C SER A 57 3.14 -11.16 -9.29
N ASP A 58 2.58 -10.73 -10.42
CA ASP A 58 2.72 -11.43 -11.71
C ASP A 58 3.38 -10.58 -12.81
N TYR A 59 3.52 -9.28 -12.58
CA TYR A 59 4.14 -8.37 -13.56
C TYR A 59 5.60 -8.08 -13.21
N ASN A 60 6.44 -8.00 -14.25
CA ASN A 60 7.78 -7.45 -14.15
C ASN A 60 7.81 -6.04 -14.77
N ILE A 61 7.99 -5.02 -13.95
CA ILE A 61 8.05 -3.63 -14.41
C ILE A 61 9.41 -3.36 -15.06
N THR A 62 9.40 -3.10 -16.36
CA THR A 62 10.63 -2.96 -17.16
C THR A 62 11.26 -1.57 -17.11
N LYS A 63 10.50 -0.54 -16.69
CA LYS A 63 10.97 0.84 -16.58
C LYS A 63 10.17 1.62 -15.53
N GLY A 64 10.84 2.44 -14.74
CA GLY A 64 10.24 3.22 -13.67
C GLY A 64 9.86 2.39 -12.45
N LYS A 65 9.15 3.02 -11.53
CA LYS A 65 8.68 2.42 -10.27
C LYS A 65 7.16 2.54 -10.16
N ILE A 66 6.53 1.51 -9.63
CA ILE A 66 5.15 1.59 -9.16
C ILE A 66 5.10 1.37 -7.66
N ILE A 67 4.19 2.08 -7.01
CA ILE A 67 3.78 1.87 -5.61
C ILE A 67 2.30 1.53 -5.67
N VAL A 68 1.91 0.40 -5.10
CA VAL A 68 0.56 -0.14 -5.24
C VAL A 68 -0.04 -0.42 -3.87
N ALA A 69 -1.22 0.14 -3.62
CA ALA A 69 -2.06 -0.19 -2.48
C ALA A 69 -3.35 -0.87 -3.00
N PRO A 70 -3.38 -2.21 -3.11
CA PRO A 70 -4.43 -2.91 -3.85
C PRO A 70 -5.74 -3.04 -3.07
N ASN A 71 -5.73 -2.95 -1.75
CA ASN A 71 -6.86 -3.25 -0.86
C ASN A 71 -7.21 -2.07 0.06
N LEU A 72 -7.42 -0.88 -0.50
CA LEU A 72 -7.52 0.36 0.28
C LEU A 72 -8.65 0.34 1.32
N ALA A 73 -9.82 -0.18 0.96
CA ALA A 73 -10.95 -0.39 1.87
C ALA A 73 -11.06 -1.88 2.21
N PHE A 74 -10.05 -2.43 2.89
CA PHE A 74 -9.95 -3.87 3.20
C PHE A 74 -11.20 -4.43 3.91
N ASP A 75 -11.74 -3.69 4.88
CA ASP A 75 -13.00 -4.03 5.56
C ASP A 75 -14.17 -4.20 4.60
N SER A 76 -14.31 -3.28 3.65
CA SER A 76 -15.36 -3.31 2.62
C SER A 76 -15.16 -4.49 1.69
N ILE A 77 -13.93 -4.82 1.31
CA ILE A 77 -13.61 -5.97 0.46
C ILE A 77 -14.00 -7.30 1.15
N ILE A 78 -13.68 -7.45 2.45
CA ILE A 78 -14.10 -8.63 3.22
C ILE A 78 -15.62 -8.74 3.28
N LYS A 79 -16.31 -7.60 3.48
CA LYS A 79 -17.78 -7.52 3.57
C LYS A 79 -18.48 -7.59 2.21
N ARG A 80 -17.76 -7.35 1.11
CA ARG A 80 -18.28 -7.19 -0.26
C ARG A 80 -19.35 -6.10 -0.35
N SER A 81 -19.05 -4.94 0.23
CA SER A 81 -19.96 -3.79 0.36
C SER A 81 -19.35 -2.48 -0.11
#